data_AF-A0A4U2ZF39-F1
#
_entry.id   AF-A0A4U2ZF39-F1
#
_cell.length_a   1.000
_cell.length_b   1.000
_cell.length_c   1.000
_cell.angle_alpha   90.00
_cell.angle_beta   90.00
_cell.angle_gamma   90.00
#
_symmetry.space_group_name_H-M   'P 1'
#
loop_
_entity.id
_entity.type
_entity.pdbx_description
1 polymer ?
#
loop_
_entity_poly.entity_id
_entity_poly.type
_entity_poly.pdbx_seq_one_letter_code
_entity_poly.pdbx_strand_id
1 'polypeptide(L)' 'EIANYLSEHQNLVTDPSQLLITSGAQQGIDLIAQTLLKPGDIVLVESPCYSAALDIFINKGAKIIPVSLD' A
#
# COMPACT_ATOMS: atom_id res chain seq x y z
N GLU A 1 -5.14 19.62 8.92
CA GLU A 1 -3.68 19.62 9.16
C GLU A 1 -2.95 18.69 8.19
N ILE A 2 -3.21 17.37 8.19
CA ILE A 2 -2.54 16.41 7.28
C ILE A 2 -2.73 16.75 5.79
N ALA A 3 -3.96 17.03 5.35
CA ALA A 3 -4.25 17.37 3.95
C ALA A 3 -3.46 18.61 3.46
N ASN A 4 -3.34 19.64 4.32
CA ASN A 4 -2.56 20.84 4.02
C ASN A 4 -1.07 20.50 3.98
N TYR A 5 -0.57 19.71 4.94
CA TYR A 5 0.82 19.27 4.95
C TYR A 5 1.22 18.55 3.65
N LEU A 6 0.40 17.60 3.17
CA LEU A 6 0.63 16.89 1.91
C LEU A 6 0.61 17.83 0.69
N SER A 7 -0.32 18.79 0.68
CA SER A 7 -0.42 19.76 -0.42
C SER A 7 0.79 20.70 -0.46
N GLU A 8 1.24 21.19 0.69
CA GLU A 8 2.33 22.17 0.80
C GLU A 8 3.72 21.55 0.64
N HIS A 9 3.95 20.33 1.16
CA HIS A 9 5.29 19.74 1.24
C HIS A 9 5.52 18.61 0.23
N GLN A 10 4.46 18.00 -0.30
CA GLN A 10 4.55 16.86 -1.22
C GLN A 10 3.88 17.12 -2.57
N ASN A 11 3.41 18.35 -2.82
CA ASN A 11 2.71 18.75 -4.05
C ASN A 11 1.51 17.84 -4.38
N LEU A 12 0.85 17.30 -3.36
CA LEU A 12 -0.30 16.41 -3.50
C LEU A 12 -1.56 17.13 -3.05
N VAL A 13 -2.31 17.69 -4.00
CA VAL A 13 -3.62 18.31 -3.72
C VAL A 13 -4.55 17.26 -3.12
N THR A 14 -4.91 17.45 -1.86
CA THR A 14 -5.61 16.41 -1.07
C THR A 14 -6.83 17.01 -0.39
N ASP A 15 -8.02 16.45 -0.64
CA ASP A 15 -9.22 16.78 0.13
C ASP A 15 -9.26 15.95 1.43
N PRO A 16 -9.54 16.55 2.60
CA PRO A 16 -9.64 15.81 3.86
C PRO A 16 -10.62 14.62 3.83
N SER A 17 -11.67 14.66 3.01
CA SER A 17 -12.64 13.56 2.84
C SER A 17 -12.05 12.33 2.14
N GLN A 18 -10.91 12.49 1.46
CA GLN A 18 -10.18 11.41 0.80
C GLN A 18 -9.12 10.78 1.72
N LEU A 19 -8.97 11.28 2.95
CA LEU A 19 -8.03 10.77 3.92
C LEU A 19 -8.68 9.75 4.85
N LEU A 20 -8.01 8.62 5.03
CA LEU A 20 -8.32 7.64 6.06
C LEU A 20 -7.14 7.54 7.03
N ILE A 21 -7.40 7.81 8.31
CA ILE A 21 -6.40 7.64 9.37
C ILE A 21 -6.28 6.16 9.70
N THR A 22 -5.06 5.64 9.69
CA THR A 22 -4.73 4.26 10.08
C THR A 22 -3.82 4.25 11.31
N SER A 23 -3.74 3.11 11.98
CA SER A 23 -2.79 2.81 13.06
C SER A 23 -1.36 2.55 12.54
N GLY A 24 -1.07 2.85 11.27
CA GLY A 24 0.25 2.70 10.67
C GLY A 24 0.23 2.14 9.25
N ALA A 25 1.42 2.07 8.63
CA ALA A 25 1.59 1.65 7.24
C ALA A 25 1.10 0.22 6.99
N GLN A 26 1.42 -0.73 7.88
CA GLN A 26 1.02 -2.13 7.73
C GLN A 26 -0.52 -2.28 7.68
N GLN A 27 -1.25 -1.57 8.54
CA GLN A 27 -2.72 -1.59 8.49
C GLN A 27 -3.25 -0.97 7.18
N GLY A 28 -2.62 0.10 6.70
CA GLY A 28 -2.97 0.70 5.40
C GLY A 28 -2.81 -0.29 4.24
N ILE A 29 -1.67 -1.00 4.19
CA ILE A 29 -1.40 -2.03 3.18
C ILE A 29 -2.43 -3.17 3.28
N ASP A 30 -2.74 -3.62 4.49
CA ASP A 30 -3.74 -4.67 4.72
C ASP A 30 -5.14 -4.25 4.26
N LEU A 31 -5.58 -3.03 4.57
CA LEU A 31 -6.87 -2.50 4.09
C LEU A 31 -6.94 -2.45 2.56
N ILE A 32 -5.87 -2.01 1.89
CA ILE A 32 -5.79 -1.98 0.44
C ILE A 32 -5.85 -3.41 -0.13
N ALA A 33 -5.09 -4.34 0.44
CA ALA A 33 -5.08 -5.74 0.03
C ALA A 33 -6.47 -6.38 0.20
N GLN A 34 -7.14 -6.12 1.32
CA GLN A 34 -8.49 -6.62 1.58
C GLN A 34 -9.53 -6.07 0.60
N THR A 35 -9.39 -4.81 0.20
CA THR A 35 -10.34 -4.09 -0.66
C THR A 35 -10.17 -4.41 -2.13
N LEU A 36 -8.91 -4.51 -2.60
CA LEU A 36 -8.60 -4.59 -4.02
C LEU A 36 -8.27 -6.00 -4.52
N LEU A 37 -7.68 -6.86 -3.68
CA LEU A 37 -7.16 -8.15 -4.13
C LEU A 37 -8.16 -9.28 -3.97
N LYS A 38 -8.15 -10.16 -4.97
CA LYS A 38 -8.78 -11.49 -4.95
C LYS A 38 -7.70 -12.57 -5.01
N PRO A 39 -7.99 -13.79 -4.50
CA PRO A 39 -7.07 -14.90 -4.64
C PRO A 39 -6.69 -15.16 -6.11
N GLY A 40 -5.39 -15.28 -6.37
CA GLY A 40 -4.84 -15.48 -7.70
C GLY A 40 -4.42 -14.20 -8.42
N ASP A 41 -4.80 -13.01 -7.94
CA ASP A 41 -4.35 -11.73 -8.48
C ASP A 41 -2.83 -11.58 -8.36
N ILE A 42 -2.22 -10.78 -9.24
CA ILE A 42 -0.78 -10.55 -9.28
C ILE A 42 -0.46 -9.24 -8.57
N VAL A 43 0.52 -9.28 -7.67
CA VAL A 43 1.12 -8.09 -7.05
C VAL A 43 2.58 -8.01 -7.44
N LEU A 44 2.96 -6.92 -8.10
CA LEU A 44 4.35 -6.61 -8.41
C LEU A 44 4.98 -5.95 -7.18
N VAL A 45 6.18 -6.40 -6.79
CA VAL A 45 6.92 -5.86 -5.65
C VAL A 45 8.38 -5.63 -6.02
N GLU A 46 9.04 -4.66 -5.40
CA GLU A 46 10.47 -4.45 -5.57
C GLU A 46 11.29 -5.65 -5.02
N SER A 47 12.55 -5.77 -5.40
CA SER A 47 13.47 -6.76 -4.83
C SER A 47 14.78 -6.07 -4.44
N PRO A 48 15.07 -5.92 -3.13
CA PRO A 48 14.31 -6.40 -1.97
C PRO A 48 13.04 -5.59 -1.64
N CYS A 49 12.04 -6.21 -1.01
CA CYS A 49 10.81 -5.56 -0.52
C CYS A 49 10.65 -5.73 1.00
N TYR A 50 9.84 -4.86 1.61
CA TYR A 50 9.38 -4.96 3.00
C TYR A 50 8.60 -6.26 3.26
N SER A 51 9.12 -7.12 4.15
CA SER A 51 8.60 -8.48 4.37
C SER A 51 7.15 -8.53 4.83
N ALA A 52 6.72 -7.63 5.72
CA ALA A 52 5.34 -7.70 6.24
C ALA A 52 4.28 -7.39 5.16
N ALA A 53 4.63 -6.60 4.14
CA ALA A 53 3.75 -6.41 2.98
C ALA A 53 3.61 -7.70 2.15
N LEU A 54 4.72 -8.43 1.96
CA LEU A 54 4.71 -9.73 1.27
C LEU A 54 3.80 -10.73 2.01
N ASP A 55 3.91 -10.80 3.33
CA ASP A 55 3.09 -11.69 4.16
C ASP A 55 1.60 -11.38 4.01
N ILE A 56 1.22 -10.10 4.00
CA ILE A 56 -0.18 -9.66 3.78
C ILE A 56 -0.69 -10.15 2.41
N PHE A 57 0.06 -9.91 1.34
CA PHE A 57 -0.37 -10.26 -0.01
C PHE A 57 -0.46 -11.79 -0.21
N ILE A 58 0.51 -12.54 0.33
CA ILE A 58 0.50 -14.02 0.31
C ILE A 58 -0.70 -14.55 1.08
N ASN A 59 -1.00 -14.02 2.27
CA ASN A 59 -2.16 -14.42 3.07
C ASN A 59 -3.50 -14.12 2.36
N LYS A 60 -3.54 -13.10 1.48
CA LYS A 60 -4.71 -12.81 0.64
C LYS A 60 -4.83 -13.75 -0.58
N GLY A 61 -3.84 -14.63 -0.80
CA GLY A 61 -3.78 -15.57 -1.91
C GLY A 61 -3.25 -14.95 -3.20
N ALA A 62 -2.59 -13.80 -3.13
CA ALA A 62 -1.99 -13.15 -4.30
C ALA A 62 -0.71 -13.86 -4.76
N LYS A 63 -0.41 -13.77 -6.05
CA LYS A 63 0.85 -14.19 -6.65
C LYS A 63 1.83 -13.02 -6.68
N ILE A 64 2.96 -13.18 -6.02
CA ILE A 64 3.98 -12.13 -5.94
C ILE A 64 4.95 -12.29 -7.10
N ILE A 65 5.16 -11.21 -7.86
CA ILE A 65 6.20 -11.13 -8.89
C ILE A 65 7.22 -10.07 -8.47
N PRO A 66 8.46 -10.45 -8.10
CA PRO A 66 9.49 -9.50 -7.77
C PRO A 66 10.02 -8.80 -9.03
N VAL A 67 10.32 -7.52 -8.89
CA VAL A 67 10.93 -6.66 -9.91
C VAL A 67 12.28 -6.19 -9.36
N SER A 68 13.36 -6.56 -10.04
CA SER A 68 14.72 -6.13 -9.69
C SER A 68 14.85 -4.62 -9.85
N LEU A 69 15.48 -3.98 -8.86
CA LEU A 69 15.95 -2.61 -8.96
C LEU A 69 17.37 -2.60 -9.57
N ASP A 70 17.70 -1.53 -10.29
CA ASP A 70 18.98 -1.31 -10.95
C ASP A 70 20.11 -0.89 -10.00
#